data_AF-K9G1Z2-F1
#
_entry.id   AF-K9G1Z2-F1
#
_cell.length_a   1.000
_cell.length_b   1.000
_cell.length_c   1.000
_cell.angle_alpha   90.00
_cell.angle_beta   90.00
_cell.angle_gamma   90.00
#
_symmetry.space_group_name_H-M   'P 1'
#
loop_
_entity.id
_entity.type
_entity.pdbx_description
1 polymer ?
#
loop_
_entity_poly.entity_id
_entity_poly.type
_entity_poly.pdbx_seq_one_letter_code
_entity_poly.pdbx_strand_id
1 'polypeptide(L)'
;MSSGSNGARRVASLLRPSIIDSGVCRSCQETLGRRSYSSVPAIESTSASTAADPAVKPAYIINAGVVLSRPPQITRELEPFEKAFFFYQKRLNERLALPFTKNFYFKRGTPADEDWKKKIQERRTAARDIGTYNAYDSDAWNDELLLGAKESEPEHQIEALVQDAESTANATSQDTSKKEEIPRPYPRITEADKKNDQKSLDRLLSRTLYLLVQSKEGHWKFPSSPVESGETLRSAAERTLAQSAGVNMNTWMVGFHPIGWHSFNPRRSKKADNATEIEAPGSKIFFLKSRMMAGQADLSVNTQGLKDFKWLAKEELAQYLNTQYYSNIKNMLADR
;
A
#
# COMPACT_ATOMS: atom_id res chain seq x y z
N MET A 1 44.85 17.53 -31.68
CA MET A 1 46.19 18.15 -31.82
C MET A 1 46.05 19.66 -31.89
N SER A 2 47.03 20.35 -31.31
CA SER A 2 47.38 21.78 -31.43
C SER A 2 46.50 22.86 -30.77
N SER A 3 46.93 23.20 -29.56
CA SER A 3 47.12 24.51 -28.91
C SER A 3 46.91 25.80 -29.72
N GLY A 4 46.30 26.79 -29.04
CA GLY A 4 46.38 28.23 -29.35
C GLY A 4 46.23 29.07 -28.08
N SER A 5 47.23 29.89 -27.78
CA SER A 5 47.38 30.70 -26.55
C SER A 5 46.54 31.98 -26.55
N ASN A 6 45.73 32.20 -25.51
CA ASN A 6 45.04 33.48 -25.27
C ASN A 6 45.47 34.12 -23.95
N GLY A 7 46.77 34.39 -23.82
CA GLY A 7 47.39 35.09 -22.68
C GLY A 7 47.04 36.57 -22.54
N ALA A 8 46.30 37.17 -23.48
CA ALA A 8 46.12 38.63 -23.55
C ALA A 8 44.78 39.16 -23.00
N ARG A 9 43.84 38.31 -22.55
CA ARG A 9 42.53 38.77 -22.03
C ARG A 9 42.40 38.80 -20.49
N ARG A 10 43.44 38.40 -19.75
CA ARG A 10 43.38 38.26 -18.27
C ARG A 10 43.80 39.49 -17.48
N VAL A 11 44.31 40.54 -18.11
CA VAL A 11 44.77 41.75 -17.38
C VAL A 11 43.67 42.81 -17.26
N ALA A 12 42.60 42.73 -18.05
CA ALA A 12 41.53 43.75 -18.07
C ALA A 12 40.39 43.53 -17.05
N SER A 13 40.39 42.46 -16.25
CA SER A 13 39.31 42.18 -15.28
C SER A 13 39.64 42.54 -13.83
N LEU A 14 40.86 43.00 -13.52
CA LEU A 14 41.28 43.32 -12.15
C LEU A 14 41.02 44.76 -11.72
N LEU A 15 40.51 45.62 -12.62
CA LEU A 15 40.33 47.05 -12.37
C LEU A 15 38.92 47.56 -12.71
N ARG A 16 37.88 46.76 -12.44
CA ARG A 16 36.49 47.26 -12.41
C ARG A 16 35.94 47.23 -10.98
N PRO A 17 35.53 48.37 -10.40
CA PRO A 17 34.75 48.36 -9.18
C PRO A 17 33.39 47.74 -9.48
N SER A 18 33.00 46.71 -8.72
CA SER A 18 31.74 45.99 -8.87
C SER A 18 30.57 46.89 -8.46
N ILE A 19 29.80 47.32 -9.46
CA ILE A 19 28.49 47.96 -9.27
C ILE A 19 27.44 46.84 -9.22
N ILE A 20 26.72 46.76 -8.07
CA ILE A 20 25.38 46.16 -7.85
C ILE A 20 25.31 44.62 -7.74
N ASP A 21 24.82 44.07 -6.62
CA ASP A 21 23.38 43.82 -6.38
C ASP A 21 23.10 43.27 -4.97
N SER A 22 22.16 43.86 -4.24
CA SER A 22 21.87 43.60 -2.82
C SER A 22 20.84 42.49 -2.60
N GLY A 23 20.91 41.41 -3.39
CA GLY A 23 19.92 40.32 -3.41
C GLY A 23 20.45 38.96 -2.98
N VAL A 24 21.68 38.85 -2.47
CA VAL A 24 22.33 37.57 -2.16
C VAL A 24 22.64 37.46 -0.67
N CYS A 25 22.24 36.35 -0.04
CA CYS A 25 22.49 36.13 1.39
C CYS A 25 23.98 36.02 1.71
N ARG A 26 24.37 36.50 2.90
CA ARG A 26 25.76 36.63 3.35
C ARG A 26 26.56 35.33 3.26
N SER A 27 25.92 34.17 3.46
CA SER A 27 26.56 32.85 3.36
C SER A 27 26.93 32.44 1.92
N CYS A 28 26.21 32.94 0.92
CA CYS A 28 26.52 32.69 -0.49
C CYS A 28 27.62 33.62 -1.02
N GLN A 29 27.85 34.75 -0.37
CA GLN A 29 28.92 35.68 -0.71
C GLN A 29 30.28 35.17 -0.20
N GLU A 30 30.30 34.51 0.97
CA GLU A 30 31.51 33.91 1.56
C GLU A 30 32.02 32.70 0.78
N THR A 31 31.15 31.95 0.07
CA THR A 31 31.55 30.79 -0.73
C THR A 31 32.10 31.16 -2.12
N LEU A 32 31.71 32.31 -2.68
CA LEU A 32 32.20 32.78 -3.98
C LEU A 32 33.62 33.39 -3.91
N GLY A 33 34.04 33.89 -2.73
CA GLY A 33 35.36 34.50 -2.52
C GLY A 33 36.52 33.52 -2.29
N ARG A 34 36.26 32.22 -2.11
CA ARG A 34 37.29 31.19 -1.87
C ARG A 34 37.27 30.09 -2.93
N ARG A 35 37.63 30.45 -4.16
CA ARG A 35 38.13 29.46 -5.13
C ARG A 35 39.65 29.33 -4.97
N SER A 36 40.07 28.51 -4.02
CA SER A 36 41.46 28.05 -3.96
C SER A 36 41.66 26.95 -5.00
N TYR A 37 42.47 27.22 -6.02
CA TYR A 37 42.92 26.20 -6.97
C TYR A 37 43.84 25.23 -6.24
N SER A 38 43.49 23.93 -6.24
CA SER A 38 44.30 22.86 -5.69
C SER A 38 45.50 22.56 -6.60
N SER A 39 46.70 22.93 -6.17
CA SER A 39 47.96 22.38 -6.71
C SER A 39 48.29 21.08 -5.97
N VAL A 40 48.53 20.01 -6.73
CA VAL A 40 48.95 18.69 -6.22
C VAL A 40 50.30 18.82 -5.52
N PRO A 41 50.45 18.48 -4.22
CA PRO A 41 51.76 18.36 -3.60
C PRO A 41 52.36 16.98 -3.92
N ALA A 42 53.68 16.96 -4.13
CA ALA A 42 54.47 15.77 -4.34
C ALA A 42 54.40 14.82 -3.12
N ILE A 43 54.40 13.52 -3.40
CA ILE A 43 54.34 12.44 -2.41
C ILE A 43 55.75 12.27 -1.82
N GLU A 44 55.95 12.69 -0.58
CA GLU A 44 57.03 12.19 0.27
C GLU A 44 56.46 11.12 1.21
N SER A 45 57.06 9.94 1.14
CA SER A 45 56.71 8.77 1.94
C SER A 45 57.25 8.92 3.36
N THR A 46 56.43 9.46 4.26
CA THR A 46 56.64 9.33 5.71
C THR A 46 55.59 8.38 6.29
N SER A 47 56.08 7.26 6.80
CA SER A 47 55.32 6.26 7.57
C SER A 47 54.71 6.90 8.82
N ALA A 48 53.43 7.25 8.75
CA ALA A 48 52.65 7.67 9.90
C ALA A 48 51.94 6.46 10.51
N SER A 49 52.28 6.17 11.76
CA SER A 49 51.56 5.26 12.66
C SER A 49 50.07 5.63 12.71
N THR A 50 49.20 4.66 12.45
CA THR A 50 47.75 4.77 12.64
C THR A 50 47.44 4.98 14.12
N ALA A 51 47.29 6.24 14.53
CA ALA A 51 46.63 6.58 15.77
C ALA A 51 45.15 6.19 15.63
N ALA A 52 44.70 5.25 16.46
CA ALA A 52 43.29 4.89 16.54
C ALA A 52 42.52 6.09 17.10
N ASP A 53 41.59 6.64 16.30
CA ASP A 53 40.61 7.60 16.79
C ASP A 53 39.86 7.00 17.99
N PRO A 54 39.60 7.76 19.06
CA PRO A 54 38.86 7.26 20.21
C PRO A 54 37.45 6.86 19.75
N ALA A 55 37.12 5.57 19.90
CA ALA A 55 35.82 5.01 19.54
C ALA A 55 34.72 5.61 20.44
N VAL A 56 34.16 6.76 20.03
CA VAL A 56 32.99 7.36 20.67
C VAL A 56 31.81 6.41 20.47
N LYS A 57 31.28 5.86 21.56
CA LYS A 57 30.10 5.00 21.50
C LYS A 57 28.94 5.78 20.89
N PRO A 58 28.26 5.26 19.85
CA PRO A 58 27.17 5.99 19.22
C PRO A 58 26.01 6.15 20.20
N ALA A 59 25.48 7.38 20.31
CA ALA A 59 24.35 7.68 21.19
C ALA A 59 23.04 6.99 20.76
N TYR A 60 22.95 6.54 19.50
CA TYR A 60 21.79 5.89 18.92
C TYR A 60 22.17 4.64 18.13
N ILE A 61 21.39 3.58 18.32
CA ILE A 61 21.43 2.37 17.49
C ILE A 61 20.42 2.54 16.35
N ILE A 62 20.89 2.32 15.12
CA ILE A 62 20.04 2.34 13.93
C ILE A 62 19.41 0.96 13.75
N ASN A 63 18.08 0.93 13.65
CA ASN A 63 17.31 -0.29 13.45
C ASN A 63 16.59 -0.24 12.10
N ALA A 64 16.60 -1.36 11.39
CA ALA A 64 15.77 -1.60 10.22
C ALA A 64 14.43 -2.17 10.67
N GLY A 65 13.37 -1.38 10.54
CA GLY A 65 11.99 -1.80 10.77
C GLY A 65 11.32 -2.21 9.46
N VAL A 66 10.41 -3.18 9.50
CA VAL A 66 9.70 -3.65 8.31
C VAL A 66 8.20 -3.57 8.50
N VAL A 67 7.55 -2.85 7.60
CA VAL A 67 6.09 -2.78 7.51
C VAL A 67 5.67 -3.75 6.42
N LEU A 68 5.47 -5.00 6.82
CA LEU A 68 4.94 -6.03 5.93
C LEU A 68 3.42 -5.86 5.82
N SER A 69 2.95 -5.68 4.59
CA SER A 69 1.55 -5.42 4.28
C SER A 69 1.00 -6.46 3.31
N ARG A 70 -0.18 -7.00 3.63
CA ARG A 70 -1.00 -7.81 2.72
C ARG A 70 -2.03 -6.87 2.08
N PRO A 71 -1.98 -6.60 0.77
CA PRO A 71 -2.91 -5.68 0.12
C PRO A 71 -4.35 -6.23 0.10
N PRO A 72 -5.37 -5.39 -0.13
CA PRO A 72 -6.74 -5.86 -0.31
C PRO A 72 -6.82 -6.82 -1.51
N GLN A 73 -7.48 -7.95 -1.32
CA GLN A 73 -7.70 -8.96 -2.36
C GLN A 73 -9.03 -8.75 -3.08
N ILE A 74 -10.00 -8.12 -2.41
CA ILE A 74 -11.30 -7.78 -2.98
C ILE A 74 -11.53 -6.27 -2.97
N THR A 75 -12.40 -5.81 -3.85
CA THR A 75 -12.85 -4.42 -3.88
C THR A 75 -13.51 -4.04 -2.55
N ARG A 76 -13.47 -2.77 -2.19
CA ARG A 76 -14.18 -2.25 -1.02
C ARG A 76 -15.69 -2.43 -1.13
N GLU A 77 -16.36 -2.37 0.01
CA GLU A 77 -17.81 -2.20 0.03
C GLU A 77 -18.18 -0.78 -0.44
N LEU A 78 -19.30 -0.70 -1.16
CA LEU A 78 -19.85 0.55 -1.64
C LEU A 78 -20.69 1.20 -0.55
N GLU A 79 -20.57 2.50 -0.40
CA GLU A 79 -21.44 3.27 0.50
C GLU A 79 -22.88 3.26 -0.03
N PRO A 80 -23.90 3.40 0.82
CA PRO A 80 -25.31 3.43 0.38
C PRO A 80 -25.57 4.47 -0.72
N PHE A 81 -24.94 5.65 -0.61
CA PHE A 81 -25.02 6.69 -1.64
C PHE A 81 -24.41 6.25 -2.97
N GLU A 82 -23.26 5.57 -2.94
CA GLU A 82 -22.58 5.10 -4.15
C GLU A 82 -23.39 4.01 -4.86
N LYS A 83 -24.01 3.10 -4.10
CA LYS A 83 -24.92 2.08 -4.64
C LYS A 83 -26.07 2.73 -5.40
N ALA A 84 -26.75 3.69 -4.76
CA ALA A 84 -27.85 4.44 -5.38
C ALA A 84 -27.39 5.24 -6.61
N PHE A 85 -26.24 5.93 -6.50
CA PHE A 85 -25.67 6.70 -7.60
C PHE A 85 -25.34 5.84 -8.81
N PHE A 86 -24.67 4.70 -8.63
CA PHE A 86 -24.36 3.81 -9.75
C PHE A 86 -25.62 3.26 -10.40
N PHE A 87 -26.62 2.88 -9.61
CA PHE A 87 -27.90 2.41 -10.15
C PHE A 87 -28.60 3.49 -10.97
N TYR A 88 -28.66 4.72 -10.44
CA TYR A 88 -29.21 5.88 -11.16
C TYR A 88 -28.48 6.11 -12.49
N GLN A 89 -27.14 6.09 -12.48
CA GLN A 89 -26.35 6.24 -13.70
C GLN A 89 -26.58 5.12 -14.71
N LYS A 90 -26.84 3.88 -14.27
CA LYS A 90 -27.17 2.77 -15.18
C LYS A 90 -28.50 3.01 -15.91
N ARG A 91 -29.54 3.48 -15.20
CA ARG A 91 -30.83 3.81 -15.83
C ARG A 91 -30.74 5.02 -16.75
N LEU A 92 -29.99 6.04 -16.36
CA LEU A 92 -29.71 7.18 -17.23
C LEU A 92 -28.96 6.73 -18.49
N ASN A 93 -27.98 5.83 -18.35
CA ASN A 93 -27.28 5.24 -19.49
C ASN A 93 -28.23 4.46 -20.40
N GLU A 94 -29.21 3.72 -19.88
CA GLU A 94 -30.22 3.03 -20.70
C GLU A 94 -31.04 3.99 -21.58
N ARG A 95 -31.24 5.24 -21.13
CA ARG A 95 -31.94 6.28 -21.92
C ARG A 95 -31.09 6.86 -23.04
N LEU A 96 -29.79 6.99 -22.81
CA LEU A 96 -28.86 7.65 -23.74
C LEU A 96 -28.18 6.66 -24.68
N ALA A 97 -28.03 5.40 -24.26
CA ALA A 97 -27.39 4.37 -25.03
C ALA A 97 -28.25 3.97 -26.24
N LEU A 98 -27.56 3.53 -27.29
CA LEU A 98 -28.24 2.93 -28.44
C LEU A 98 -28.95 1.63 -28.01
N PRO A 99 -30.12 1.34 -28.56
CA PRO A 99 -30.85 0.13 -28.21
C PRO A 99 -30.05 -1.13 -28.55
N PHE A 100 -30.16 -2.14 -27.70
CA PHE A 100 -29.42 -3.39 -27.83
C PHE A 100 -29.74 -4.11 -29.16
N THR A 101 -28.73 -4.33 -29.99
CA THR A 101 -28.88 -4.96 -31.31
C THR A 101 -28.92 -6.49 -31.21
N LYS A 102 -30.08 -7.05 -30.87
CA LYS A 102 -30.27 -8.50 -30.67
C LYS A 102 -29.70 -9.37 -31.81
N ASN A 103 -30.01 -9.04 -33.06
CA ASN A 103 -29.65 -9.87 -34.23
C ASN A 103 -28.12 -10.00 -34.45
N PHE A 104 -27.33 -9.12 -33.83
CA PHE A 104 -25.87 -9.22 -33.85
C PHE A 104 -25.37 -10.38 -32.98
N TYR A 105 -26.03 -10.65 -31.85
CA TYR A 105 -25.64 -11.66 -30.87
C TYR A 105 -26.42 -12.97 -31.02
N PHE A 106 -27.72 -12.89 -31.35
CA PHE A 106 -28.61 -14.03 -31.45
C PHE A 106 -29.12 -14.20 -32.87
N LYS A 107 -28.81 -15.34 -33.49
CA LYS A 107 -29.33 -15.71 -34.80
C LYS A 107 -30.80 -16.12 -34.69
N ARG A 108 -31.61 -15.68 -35.65
CA ARG A 108 -33.05 -15.97 -35.68
C ARG A 108 -33.31 -17.47 -35.75
N GLY A 109 -34.30 -17.94 -34.98
CA GLY A 109 -34.70 -19.34 -34.95
C GLY A 109 -33.75 -20.27 -34.18
N THR A 110 -32.85 -19.71 -33.38
CA THR A 110 -32.06 -20.50 -32.42
C THR A 110 -32.77 -20.56 -31.07
N PRO A 111 -32.59 -21.63 -30.27
CA PRO A 111 -33.14 -21.71 -28.92
C PRO A 111 -32.76 -20.49 -28.05
N ALA A 112 -31.55 -19.96 -28.23
CA ALA A 112 -31.10 -18.74 -27.55
C ALA A 112 -31.89 -17.48 -27.95
N ASP A 113 -32.32 -17.36 -29.22
CA ASP A 113 -33.19 -16.25 -29.67
C ASP A 113 -34.60 -16.34 -29.08
N GLU A 114 -35.13 -17.55 -28.92
CA GLU A 114 -36.44 -17.79 -28.31
C GLU A 114 -36.42 -17.52 -26.79
N ASP A 115 -35.40 -18.02 -26.08
CA ASP A 115 -35.19 -17.73 -24.66
C ASP A 115 -35.03 -16.23 -24.42
N TRP A 116 -34.23 -15.54 -25.23
CA TRP A 116 -34.08 -14.08 -25.16
C TRP A 116 -35.42 -13.36 -25.36
N LYS A 117 -36.22 -13.74 -26.36
CA LYS A 117 -37.55 -13.14 -26.61
C LYS A 117 -38.51 -13.36 -25.45
N LYS A 118 -38.44 -14.52 -24.78
CA LYS A 118 -39.25 -14.78 -23.59
C LYS A 118 -38.82 -13.87 -22.44
N LYS A 119 -37.52 -13.79 -22.17
CA LYS A 119 -36.97 -12.99 -21.06
C LYS A 119 -37.17 -11.50 -21.23
N ILE A 120 -37.05 -10.98 -22.44
CA ILE A 120 -37.24 -9.54 -22.68
C ILE A 120 -38.69 -9.11 -22.43
N GLN A 121 -39.68 -10.00 -22.61
CA GLN A 121 -41.08 -9.70 -22.27
C GLN A 121 -41.26 -9.54 -20.75
N GLU A 122 -40.55 -10.33 -19.96
CA GLU A 122 -40.58 -10.25 -18.49
C GLU A 122 -39.76 -9.05 -17.97
N ARG A 123 -38.53 -8.88 -18.45
CA ARG A 123 -37.59 -7.84 -17.98
C ARG A 123 -37.86 -6.44 -18.56
N ARG A 124 -38.51 -6.34 -19.73
CA ARG A 124 -38.69 -5.11 -20.54
C ARG A 124 -37.41 -4.47 -21.08
N THR A 125 -36.25 -4.69 -20.45
CA THR A 125 -34.94 -4.19 -20.90
C THR A 125 -33.91 -5.30 -21.10
N ALA A 126 -32.92 -5.00 -21.95
CA ALA A 126 -31.83 -5.92 -22.23
C ALA A 126 -30.89 -6.08 -21.02
N ALA A 127 -30.72 -5.01 -20.25
CA ALA A 127 -29.99 -5.02 -18.99
C ALA A 127 -30.66 -5.93 -17.94
N ARG A 128 -29.85 -6.47 -17.02
CA ARG A 128 -30.27 -7.50 -16.05
C ARG A 128 -30.25 -6.99 -14.61
N ASP A 129 -29.64 -5.83 -14.39
CA ASP A 129 -29.26 -5.28 -13.09
C ASP A 129 -29.91 -3.92 -12.78
N ILE A 130 -30.85 -3.45 -13.62
CA ILE A 130 -31.54 -2.16 -13.48
C ILE A 130 -33.02 -2.28 -13.06
N GLY A 131 -33.47 -3.50 -12.74
CA GLY A 131 -34.86 -3.82 -12.46
C GLY A 131 -35.78 -3.65 -13.67
N THR A 132 -37.08 -3.50 -13.44
CA THR A 132 -38.07 -3.28 -14.51
C THR A 132 -38.12 -1.81 -14.90
N TYR A 133 -37.35 -1.46 -15.93
CA TYR A 133 -37.34 -0.13 -16.54
C TYR A 133 -37.39 -0.26 -18.06
N ASN A 134 -37.94 0.73 -18.77
CA ASN A 134 -37.87 0.85 -20.22
C ASN A 134 -37.80 2.34 -20.60
N ALA A 135 -36.75 2.73 -21.32
CA ALA A 135 -36.49 4.11 -21.68
C ALA A 135 -37.45 4.68 -22.75
N TYR A 136 -38.18 3.82 -23.47
CA TYR A 136 -39.03 4.22 -24.60
C TYR A 136 -40.54 4.20 -24.28
N ASP A 137 -40.93 3.73 -23.10
CA ASP A 137 -42.33 3.70 -22.68
C ASP A 137 -42.82 5.09 -22.21
N SER A 138 -44.14 5.27 -22.09
CA SER A 138 -44.73 6.49 -21.54
C SER A 138 -44.24 6.81 -20.13
N ASP A 139 -43.85 5.78 -19.38
CA ASP A 139 -43.41 5.85 -17.99
C ASP A 139 -41.87 5.99 -17.87
N ALA A 140 -41.17 6.31 -18.95
CA ALA A 140 -39.71 6.47 -18.97
C ALA A 140 -39.19 7.56 -18.01
N TRP A 141 -40.05 8.49 -17.60
CA TRP A 141 -39.77 9.51 -16.60
C TRP A 141 -39.58 8.95 -15.18
N ASN A 142 -40.09 7.74 -14.91
CA ASN A 142 -40.00 7.09 -13.60
C ASN A 142 -38.73 6.22 -13.51
N ASP A 143 -37.57 6.84 -13.71
CA ASP A 143 -36.25 6.20 -13.69
C ASP A 143 -35.61 6.18 -12.29
N GLU A 144 -36.10 6.99 -11.36
CA GLU A 144 -35.58 7.01 -9.99
C GLU A 144 -36.09 5.83 -9.14
N LEU A 145 -35.32 5.44 -8.12
CA LEU A 145 -35.74 4.45 -7.13
C LEU A 145 -36.28 5.14 -5.89
N LEU A 146 -37.27 4.50 -5.27
CA LEU A 146 -37.74 4.88 -3.94
C LEU A 146 -36.70 4.50 -2.88
N LEU A 147 -36.71 5.22 -1.76
CA LEU A 147 -35.85 4.92 -0.61
C LEU A 147 -36.14 3.50 -0.09
N GLY A 148 -35.08 2.71 0.11
CA GLY A 148 -35.18 1.32 0.57
C GLY A 148 -35.46 0.29 -0.53
N ALA A 149 -35.43 0.70 -1.80
CA ALA A 149 -35.41 -0.20 -2.94
C ALA A 149 -34.26 -1.21 -2.83
N LYS A 150 -34.55 -2.48 -3.11
CA LYS A 150 -33.56 -3.57 -3.07
C LYS A 150 -32.74 -3.66 -4.35
N GLU A 151 -33.24 -3.06 -5.42
CA GLU A 151 -32.68 -3.09 -6.76
C GLU A 151 -31.29 -2.44 -6.85
N SER A 152 -31.03 -1.44 -6.00
CA SER A 152 -29.71 -0.81 -5.90
C SER A 152 -28.67 -1.67 -5.17
N GLU A 153 -29.10 -2.67 -4.40
CA GLU A 153 -28.17 -3.50 -3.63
C GLU A 153 -27.39 -4.47 -4.53
N PRO A 154 -26.05 -4.56 -4.40
CA PRO A 154 -25.24 -5.47 -5.21
C PRO A 154 -25.66 -6.94 -5.09
N GLU A 155 -26.14 -7.36 -3.92
CA GLU A 155 -26.61 -8.74 -3.68
C GLU A 155 -27.81 -9.09 -4.55
N HIS A 156 -28.76 -8.16 -4.68
CA HIS A 156 -29.93 -8.35 -5.54
C HIS A 156 -29.54 -8.38 -7.03
N GLN A 157 -28.59 -7.53 -7.44
CA GLN A 157 -28.08 -7.53 -8.81
C GLN A 157 -27.36 -8.84 -9.15
N ILE A 158 -26.56 -9.39 -8.23
CA ILE A 158 -25.91 -10.69 -8.41
C ILE A 158 -26.96 -11.79 -8.55
N GLU A 159 -27.97 -11.81 -7.67
CA GLU A 159 -29.03 -12.83 -7.73
C GLU A 159 -29.80 -12.77 -9.06
N ALA A 160 -30.17 -11.57 -9.53
CA ALA A 160 -30.85 -11.39 -10.81
C ALA A 160 -30.00 -11.88 -12.00
N LEU A 161 -28.69 -11.64 -11.97
CA LEU A 161 -27.75 -12.11 -12.99
C LEU A 161 -27.59 -13.63 -12.99
N VAL A 162 -27.49 -14.24 -11.80
CA VAL A 162 -27.38 -15.70 -11.64
C VAL A 162 -28.67 -16.37 -12.11
N GLN A 163 -29.84 -15.86 -11.71
CA GLN A 163 -31.14 -16.40 -12.11
C GLN A 163 -31.39 -16.29 -13.63
N ASP A 164 -31.00 -15.18 -14.27
CA ASP A 164 -31.09 -15.05 -15.75
C ASP A 164 -30.18 -16.07 -16.45
N ALA A 165 -28.99 -16.32 -15.90
CA ALA A 165 -28.06 -17.28 -16.47
C ALA A 165 -28.52 -18.74 -16.24
N GLU A 166 -29.03 -19.09 -15.05
CA GLU A 166 -29.57 -20.42 -14.76
C GLU A 166 -30.79 -20.73 -15.63
N SER A 167 -31.68 -19.75 -15.82
CA SER A 167 -32.81 -19.93 -16.72
C SER A 167 -32.35 -20.10 -18.18
N THR A 168 -31.27 -19.43 -18.63
CA THR A 168 -30.72 -19.64 -19.99
C THR A 168 -30.14 -21.05 -20.13
N ALA A 169 -29.35 -21.49 -19.16
CA ALA A 169 -28.71 -22.80 -19.15
C ALA A 169 -29.78 -23.91 -19.22
N ASN A 170 -30.81 -23.81 -18.37
CA ASN A 170 -31.90 -24.77 -18.32
C ASN A 170 -32.80 -24.75 -19.57
N ALA A 171 -33.03 -23.58 -20.18
CA ALA A 171 -33.82 -23.48 -21.42
C ALA A 171 -33.08 -24.01 -22.65
N THR A 172 -31.74 -23.98 -22.64
CA THR A 172 -30.91 -24.41 -23.78
C THR A 172 -30.42 -25.85 -23.63
N SER A 173 -30.45 -26.42 -22.43
CA SER A 173 -30.05 -27.79 -22.16
C SER A 173 -30.96 -28.79 -22.87
N GLN A 174 -30.36 -29.82 -23.48
CA GLN A 174 -31.08 -30.94 -24.08
C GLN A 174 -31.63 -31.92 -23.03
N ASP A 175 -31.02 -31.95 -21.85
CA ASP A 175 -31.41 -32.83 -20.75
C ASP A 175 -32.26 -32.04 -19.73
N THR A 176 -33.58 -32.12 -19.87
CA THR A 176 -34.53 -31.44 -18.98
C THR A 176 -34.63 -32.07 -17.59
N SER A 177 -33.95 -33.21 -17.36
CA SER A 177 -34.00 -33.91 -16.07
C SER A 177 -33.04 -33.32 -15.04
N LYS A 178 -32.00 -32.59 -15.48
CA LYS A 178 -31.01 -31.96 -14.61
C LYS A 178 -31.11 -30.45 -14.72
N LYS A 179 -31.37 -29.79 -13.58
CA LYS A 179 -31.24 -28.34 -13.48
C LYS A 179 -29.77 -27.99 -13.32
N GLU A 180 -29.25 -27.20 -14.24
CA GLU A 180 -27.92 -26.62 -14.12
C GLU A 180 -27.99 -25.45 -13.13
N GLU A 181 -27.30 -25.61 -12.01
CA GLU A 181 -27.14 -24.58 -10.98
C GLU A 181 -25.82 -23.85 -11.23
N ILE A 182 -25.88 -22.52 -11.32
CA ILE A 182 -24.69 -21.71 -11.58
C ILE A 182 -24.00 -21.45 -10.25
N PRO A 183 -22.67 -21.69 -10.15
CA PRO A 183 -21.96 -21.46 -8.90
C PRO A 183 -22.04 -19.98 -8.51
N ARG A 184 -22.61 -19.73 -7.33
CA ARG A 184 -22.69 -18.39 -6.75
C ARG A 184 -21.29 -17.91 -6.35
N PRO A 185 -21.00 -16.60 -6.43
CA PRO A 185 -19.76 -16.05 -5.91
C PRO A 185 -19.57 -16.39 -4.43
N TYR A 186 -18.33 -16.67 -4.03
CA TYR A 186 -18.00 -16.90 -2.63
C TYR A 186 -18.34 -15.66 -1.76
N PRO A 187 -18.75 -15.87 -0.49
CA PRO A 187 -19.05 -14.77 0.40
C PRO A 187 -17.81 -13.91 0.64
N ARG A 188 -18.02 -12.60 0.72
CA ARG A 188 -16.95 -11.63 1.00
C ARG A 188 -16.41 -11.73 2.43
N ILE A 189 -17.24 -12.23 3.34
CA ILE A 189 -16.91 -12.48 4.75
C ILE A 189 -16.49 -13.94 4.88
N THR A 190 -15.25 -14.17 5.31
CA THR A 190 -14.69 -15.51 5.44
C THR A 190 -14.99 -16.14 6.81
N GLU A 191 -14.63 -17.40 7.00
CA GLU A 191 -14.72 -18.03 8.33
C GLU A 191 -13.79 -17.38 9.35
N ALA A 192 -12.63 -16.89 8.89
CA ALA A 192 -11.66 -16.18 9.70
C ALA A 192 -12.22 -14.86 10.23
N ASP A 193 -13.04 -14.16 9.43
CA ASP A 193 -13.77 -12.97 9.88
C ASP A 193 -14.76 -13.31 10.99
N LYS A 194 -15.54 -14.39 10.80
CA LYS A 194 -16.53 -14.85 11.80
C LYS A 194 -15.88 -15.27 13.12
N LYS A 195 -14.74 -15.94 13.05
CA LYS A 195 -13.96 -16.40 14.23
C LYS A 195 -13.05 -15.30 14.80
N ASN A 196 -12.92 -14.16 14.11
CA ASN A 196 -11.95 -13.11 14.38
C ASN A 196 -10.52 -13.63 14.57
N ASP A 197 -10.08 -14.51 13.68
CA ASP A 197 -8.73 -15.08 13.73
C ASP A 197 -7.70 -14.07 13.21
N GLN A 198 -7.05 -13.39 14.15
CA GLN A 198 -6.03 -12.37 13.88
C GLN A 198 -4.71 -12.95 13.36
N LYS A 199 -4.53 -14.28 13.27
CA LYS A 199 -3.33 -14.91 12.67
C LYS A 199 -3.54 -15.29 11.22
N SER A 200 -4.80 -15.48 10.80
CA SER A 200 -5.14 -15.78 9.42
C SER A 200 -4.99 -14.56 8.50
N LEU A 201 -4.65 -14.82 7.25
CA LEU A 201 -4.55 -13.80 6.20
C LEU A 201 -5.84 -13.61 5.41
N ASP A 202 -6.72 -14.61 5.48
CA ASP A 202 -8.01 -14.65 4.80
C ASP A 202 -9.09 -13.86 5.55
N ARG A 203 -8.73 -13.21 6.67
CA ARG A 203 -9.57 -12.24 7.39
C ARG A 203 -9.51 -10.87 6.69
N LEU A 204 -10.59 -10.10 6.66
CA LEU A 204 -10.66 -8.73 6.14
C LEU A 204 -10.03 -8.59 4.74
N LEU A 205 -10.55 -9.34 3.77
CA LEU A 205 -10.03 -9.36 2.39
C LEU A 205 -10.09 -7.99 1.69
N SER A 206 -11.01 -7.12 2.10
CA SER A 206 -11.19 -5.77 1.55
C SER A 206 -10.23 -4.72 2.14
N ARG A 207 -9.46 -5.09 3.17
CA ARG A 207 -8.55 -4.20 3.89
C ARG A 207 -7.10 -4.70 3.83
N THR A 208 -6.16 -3.80 4.07
CA THR A 208 -4.73 -4.04 4.16
C THR A 208 -4.43 -4.49 5.57
N LEU A 209 -3.84 -5.66 5.68
CA LEU A 209 -3.36 -6.17 6.95
C LEU A 209 -1.87 -5.90 7.10
N TYR A 210 -1.47 -5.56 8.31
CA TYR A 210 -0.08 -5.33 8.69
C TYR A 210 0.36 -6.37 9.70
N LEU A 211 1.59 -6.88 9.51
CA LEU A 211 2.20 -7.82 10.45
C LEU A 211 2.69 -7.07 11.69
N LEU A 212 2.14 -7.41 12.85
CA LEU A 212 2.70 -7.06 14.15
C LEU A 212 3.32 -8.26 14.82
N VAL A 213 4.41 -8.02 15.55
CA VAL A 213 5.08 -9.02 16.36
C VAL A 213 5.15 -8.57 17.82
N GLN A 214 5.05 -9.53 18.73
CA GLN A 214 5.14 -9.29 20.16
C GLN A 214 6.58 -9.52 20.65
N SER A 215 7.15 -8.48 21.26
CA SER A 215 8.46 -8.56 21.92
C SER A 215 8.42 -9.47 23.14
N LYS A 216 9.58 -9.92 23.64
CA LYS A 216 9.72 -10.66 24.91
C LYS A 216 9.05 -9.93 26.09
N GLU A 217 9.17 -8.61 26.08
CA GLU A 217 8.61 -7.68 27.07
C GLU A 217 7.08 -7.55 26.98
N GLY A 218 6.44 -8.15 25.97
CA GLY A 218 4.99 -8.13 25.78
C GLY A 218 4.47 -6.97 24.93
N HIS A 219 5.33 -6.02 24.54
CA HIS A 219 4.97 -4.90 23.68
C HIS A 219 4.83 -5.31 22.21
N TRP A 220 3.78 -4.82 21.56
CA TRP A 220 3.55 -4.99 20.13
C TRP A 220 4.32 -3.93 19.33
N LYS A 221 4.98 -4.35 18.27
CA LYS A 221 5.70 -3.48 17.34
C LYS A 221 5.80 -4.12 15.96
N PHE A 222 6.23 -3.34 14.97
CA PHE A 222 6.67 -3.92 13.71
C PHE A 222 8.00 -4.68 13.89
N PRO A 223 8.22 -5.75 13.11
CA PRO A 223 9.50 -6.44 13.06
C PRO A 223 10.64 -5.44 12.87
N SER A 224 11.63 -5.48 13.76
CA SER A 224 12.75 -4.53 13.73
C SER A 224 14.00 -5.19 14.30
N SER A 225 15.13 -5.02 13.63
CA SER A 225 16.44 -5.48 14.09
C SER A 225 17.51 -4.39 13.91
N PRO A 226 18.61 -4.42 14.69
CA PRO A 226 19.71 -3.49 14.50
C PRO A 226 20.40 -3.72 13.15
N VAL A 227 20.84 -2.61 12.55
CA VAL A 227 21.64 -2.65 11.32
C VAL A 227 23.09 -3.00 11.68
N GLU A 228 23.59 -4.07 11.09
CA GLU A 228 24.95 -4.56 11.23
C GLU A 228 25.93 -3.75 10.36
N SER A 229 27.23 -3.90 10.62
CA SER A 229 28.25 -3.16 9.87
C SER A 229 28.39 -3.73 8.45
N GLY A 230 28.28 -2.88 7.43
CA GLY A 230 28.46 -3.26 6.02
C GLY A 230 27.18 -3.68 5.29
N GLU A 231 26.03 -3.76 5.96
CA GLU A 231 24.75 -4.00 5.30
C GLU A 231 23.97 -2.71 4.99
N THR A 232 23.14 -2.75 3.95
CA THR A 232 22.21 -1.67 3.64
C THR A 232 20.94 -1.81 4.48
N LEU A 233 20.22 -0.70 4.71
CA LEU A 233 18.96 -0.72 5.46
C LEU A 233 17.92 -1.69 4.87
N ARG A 234 17.94 -1.88 3.54
CA ARG A 234 17.08 -2.87 2.86
C ARG A 234 17.49 -4.30 3.17
N SER A 235 18.78 -4.62 3.05
CA SER A 235 19.29 -5.97 3.34
C SER A 235 19.05 -6.32 4.81
N ALA A 236 19.27 -5.37 5.72
CA ALA A 236 18.95 -5.48 7.14
C ALA A 236 17.46 -5.78 7.37
N ALA A 237 16.56 -5.12 6.63
CA ALA A 237 15.13 -5.35 6.70
C ALA A 237 14.72 -6.74 6.15
N GLU A 238 15.29 -7.19 5.04
CA GLU A 238 15.06 -8.53 4.49
C GLU A 238 15.51 -9.61 5.49
N ARG A 239 16.70 -9.43 6.08
CA ARG A 239 17.21 -10.26 7.19
C ARG A 239 16.28 -10.23 8.40
N THR A 240 15.79 -9.04 8.77
CA THR A 240 14.85 -8.86 9.89
C THR A 240 13.59 -9.70 9.69
N LEU A 241 13.01 -9.70 8.49
CA LEU A 241 11.83 -10.53 8.18
C LEU A 241 12.13 -12.02 8.33
N ALA A 242 13.21 -12.50 7.72
CA ALA A 242 13.60 -13.90 7.80
C ALA A 242 13.84 -14.36 9.25
N GLN A 243 14.46 -13.50 10.07
CA GLN A 243 14.76 -13.78 11.49
C GLN A 243 13.53 -13.72 12.41
N SER A 244 12.50 -12.95 12.05
CA SER A 244 11.33 -12.70 12.90
C SER A 244 10.15 -13.59 12.56
N ALA A 245 9.79 -13.69 11.28
CA ALA A 245 8.57 -14.34 10.79
C ALA A 245 8.85 -15.51 9.83
N GLY A 246 10.12 -15.91 9.70
CA GLY A 246 10.54 -17.06 8.92
C GLY A 246 10.68 -16.78 7.42
N VAL A 247 11.12 -17.81 6.69
CA VAL A 247 11.36 -17.75 5.24
C VAL A 247 10.15 -18.17 4.40
N ASN A 248 9.11 -18.73 5.04
CA ASN A 248 7.90 -19.24 4.38
C ASN A 248 6.91 -18.13 3.97
N MET A 249 7.44 -16.96 3.61
CA MET A 249 6.67 -15.83 3.10
C MET A 249 7.30 -15.32 1.82
N ASN A 250 6.52 -15.28 0.75
CA ASN A 250 6.91 -14.60 -0.47
C ASN A 250 6.69 -13.10 -0.28
N THR A 251 7.77 -12.38 0.05
CA THR A 251 7.75 -10.95 0.33
C THR A 251 8.52 -10.17 -0.73
N TRP A 252 8.00 -8.99 -1.07
CA TRP A 252 8.61 -8.08 -2.01
C TRP A 252 8.81 -6.71 -1.37
N MET A 253 10.09 -6.33 -1.20
CA MET A 253 10.48 -5.02 -0.70
C MET A 253 10.28 -3.96 -1.79
N VAL A 254 9.44 -2.95 -1.50
CA VAL A 254 8.98 -1.96 -2.49
C VAL A 254 10.12 -1.07 -2.99
N GLY A 255 11.06 -0.72 -2.12
CA GLY A 255 12.17 0.17 -2.46
C GLY A 255 13.24 0.23 -1.37
N PHE A 256 14.25 1.07 -1.60
CA PHE A 256 15.38 1.25 -0.69
C PHE A 256 15.17 2.39 0.33
N HIS A 257 14.19 3.25 0.11
CA HIS A 257 13.93 4.42 0.95
C HIS A 257 12.97 4.08 2.09
N PRO A 258 13.24 4.54 3.32
CA PRO A 258 12.31 4.36 4.43
C PRO A 258 11.06 5.22 4.21
N ILE A 259 9.90 4.66 4.52
CA ILE A 259 8.58 5.31 4.42
C ILE A 259 8.20 6.08 5.70
N GLY A 260 8.94 5.85 6.78
CA GLY A 260 8.73 6.48 8.07
C GLY A 260 9.85 6.13 9.03
N TRP A 261 9.85 6.79 10.18
CA TRP A 261 10.82 6.52 11.23
C TRP A 261 10.21 6.75 12.61
N HIS A 262 10.83 6.14 13.62
CA HIS A 262 10.50 6.37 15.03
C HIS A 262 11.77 6.35 15.86
N SER A 263 11.91 7.28 16.81
CA SER A 263 13.05 7.30 17.73
C SER A 263 12.64 7.12 19.18
N PHE A 264 13.39 6.26 19.86
CA PHE A 264 13.50 6.21 21.31
C PHE A 264 14.71 7.04 21.73
N ASN A 265 14.47 8.01 22.61
CA ASN A 265 15.54 8.83 23.16
C ASN A 265 16.42 8.01 24.11
N PRO A 266 17.74 8.27 24.14
CA PRO A 266 18.65 7.63 25.08
C PRO A 266 18.23 7.97 26.51
N ARG A 267 18.38 7.01 27.42
CA ARG A 267 18.23 7.27 28.85
C ARG A 267 19.58 7.75 29.37
N ARG A 268 19.59 8.92 29.99
CA ARG A 268 20.77 9.50 30.65
C ARG A 268 20.71 9.19 32.14
N SER A 269 21.86 8.86 32.73
CA SER A 269 21.92 8.68 34.18
C SER A 269 21.56 9.96 34.90
N LYS A 270 20.75 9.84 35.95
CA LYS A 270 20.52 10.95 36.89
C LYS A 270 21.60 11.04 37.98
N LYS A 271 22.58 10.13 38.01
CA LYS A 271 23.55 9.96 39.11
C LYS A 271 24.97 10.45 38.82
N ALA A 272 25.26 10.99 37.63
CA ALA A 272 26.59 11.49 37.28
C ALA A 272 26.60 13.03 37.19
N ASP A 273 27.53 13.68 37.87
CA ASP A 273 27.78 15.14 37.83
C ASP A 273 28.17 15.65 36.42
N ASN A 274 28.47 14.74 35.49
CA ASN A 274 28.66 15.02 34.08
C ASN A 274 27.52 14.40 33.26
N ALA A 275 26.61 15.23 32.74
CA ALA A 275 25.41 14.87 31.98
C ALA A 275 25.66 14.18 30.61
N THR A 276 26.87 13.70 30.37
CA THR A 276 27.37 13.11 29.11
C THR A 276 27.41 11.59 29.11
N GLU A 277 27.23 10.91 30.24
CA GLU A 277 27.26 9.45 30.27
C GLU A 277 25.88 8.83 29.95
N ILE A 278 25.83 8.10 28.84
CA ILE A 278 24.62 7.44 28.33
C ILE A 278 24.49 6.06 28.99
N GLU A 279 23.48 5.87 29.84
CA GLU A 279 23.21 4.56 30.49
C GLU A 279 22.69 3.53 29.49
N ALA A 280 21.80 3.96 28.60
CA ALA A 280 21.27 3.12 27.53
C ALA A 280 21.20 3.94 26.23
N PRO A 281 21.80 3.45 25.13
CA PRO A 281 21.74 4.13 23.85
C PRO A 281 20.28 4.25 23.40
N GLY A 282 19.97 5.36 22.73
CA GLY A 282 18.69 5.54 22.06
C GLY A 282 18.57 4.60 20.87
N SER A 283 17.39 4.50 20.29
CA SER A 283 17.17 3.70 19.08
C SER A 283 16.43 4.52 18.04
N LYS A 284 16.90 4.48 16.79
CA LYS A 284 16.20 5.06 15.64
C LYS A 284 15.79 3.93 14.70
N ILE A 285 14.49 3.70 14.58
CA ILE A 285 13.92 2.68 13.71
C ILE A 285 13.48 3.35 12.42
N PHE A 286 14.01 2.90 11.29
CA PHE A 286 13.58 3.33 9.97
C PHE A 286 12.74 2.22 9.33
N PHE A 287 11.53 2.55 8.91
CA PHE A 287 10.57 1.57 8.39
C PHE A 287 10.64 1.47 6.87
N LEU A 288 10.84 0.26 6.36
CA LEU A 288 10.72 -0.04 4.94
C LEU A 288 9.38 -0.73 4.66
N LYS A 289 8.81 -0.42 3.51
CA LYS A 289 7.57 -1.06 3.04
C LYS A 289 7.89 -2.37 2.35
N SER A 290 7.24 -3.44 2.80
CA SER A 290 7.23 -4.74 2.15
C SER A 290 5.81 -5.18 1.84
N ARG A 291 5.62 -5.88 0.73
CA ARG A 291 4.35 -6.48 0.35
C ARG A 291 4.47 -7.98 0.42
N MET A 292 3.48 -8.63 1.02
CA MET A 292 3.37 -10.08 0.98
C MET A 292 2.51 -10.49 -0.22
N MET A 293 2.99 -11.50 -0.95
CA MET A 293 2.28 -12.08 -2.09
C MET A 293 1.67 -13.44 -1.75
N ALA A 294 2.37 -14.26 -0.97
CA ALA A 294 1.93 -15.58 -0.54
C ALA A 294 2.70 -16.05 0.69
N GLY A 295 2.22 -17.12 1.35
CA GLY A 295 2.86 -17.72 2.52
C GLY A 295 2.27 -17.23 3.84
N GLN A 296 2.91 -17.60 4.94
CA GLN A 296 2.45 -17.27 6.30
C GLN A 296 3.65 -17.07 7.22
N ALA A 297 3.48 -16.18 8.20
CA ALA A 297 4.47 -15.96 9.23
C ALA A 297 4.58 -17.20 10.13
N ASP A 298 5.80 -17.68 10.32
CA ASP A 298 6.13 -18.74 11.26
C ASP A 298 7.15 -18.24 12.28
N LEU A 299 6.80 -18.34 13.56
CA LEU A 299 7.64 -17.92 14.68
C LEU A 299 8.46 -19.07 15.28
N SER A 300 8.32 -20.29 14.77
CA SER A 300 9.01 -21.48 15.30
C SER A 300 10.54 -21.38 15.24
N VAL A 301 11.09 -20.73 14.22
CA VAL A 301 12.54 -20.58 13.97
C VAL A 301 13.05 -19.18 14.37
N ASN A 302 12.32 -18.45 15.20
CA ASN A 302 12.66 -17.06 15.47
C ASN A 302 13.98 -16.91 16.26
N THR A 303 14.82 -15.97 15.84
CA THR A 303 16.09 -15.66 16.52
C THR A 303 15.97 -14.46 17.46
N GLN A 304 14.93 -13.64 17.26
CA GLN A 304 14.62 -12.46 18.07
C GLN A 304 13.83 -12.79 19.35
N GLY A 305 13.43 -14.06 19.53
CA GLY A 305 12.65 -14.54 20.67
C GLY A 305 11.30 -13.84 20.79
N LEU A 306 10.60 -13.70 19.67
CA LEU A 306 9.26 -13.11 19.60
C LEU A 306 8.25 -14.11 20.16
N LYS A 307 7.22 -13.63 20.86
CA LYS A 307 6.23 -14.49 21.52
C LYS A 307 5.08 -14.85 20.60
N ASP A 308 4.57 -13.86 19.88
CA ASP A 308 3.36 -14.00 19.08
C ASP A 308 3.37 -13.02 17.90
N PHE A 309 2.50 -13.26 16.92
CA PHE A 309 2.29 -12.38 15.78
C PHE A 309 0.81 -12.24 15.44
N LYS A 310 0.46 -11.13 14.80
CA LYS A 310 -0.91 -10.82 14.37
C LYS A 310 -0.92 -10.05 13.07
N TRP A 311 -1.97 -10.25 12.28
CA TRP A 311 -2.30 -9.52 11.08
C TRP A 311 -3.49 -8.60 11.36
N LEU A 312 -3.21 -7.29 11.42
CA LEU A 312 -4.18 -6.29 11.86
C LEU A 312 -4.40 -5.21 10.82
N ALA A 313 -5.63 -4.73 10.71
CA ALA A 313 -5.97 -3.56 9.91
C ALA A 313 -5.53 -2.27 10.61
N LYS A 314 -5.41 -1.17 9.87
CA LYS A 314 -4.97 0.13 10.41
C LYS A 314 -5.79 0.58 11.63
N GLU A 315 -7.10 0.37 11.59
CA GLU A 315 -8.06 0.73 12.64
C GLU A 315 -7.79 -0.03 13.95
N GLU A 316 -7.34 -1.28 13.86
CA GLU A 316 -7.06 -2.15 15.01
C GLU A 316 -5.68 -1.86 15.63
N LEU A 317 -4.70 -1.42 14.82
CA LEU A 317 -3.33 -1.16 15.28
C LEU A 317 -3.26 -0.17 16.44
N ALA A 318 -4.16 0.83 16.46
CA ALA A 318 -4.20 1.84 17.51
C ALA A 318 -4.44 1.26 18.92
N GLN A 319 -5.11 0.11 19.01
CA GLN A 319 -5.42 -0.55 20.28
C GLN A 319 -4.22 -1.34 20.85
N TYR A 320 -3.33 -1.82 19.98
CA TYR A 320 -2.20 -2.67 20.37
C TYR A 320 -0.88 -1.90 20.53
N LEU A 321 -0.71 -0.83 19.76
CA LEU A 321 0.52 -0.04 19.73
C LEU A 321 0.47 1.10 20.74
N ASN A 322 1.64 1.45 21.28
CA ASN A 322 1.77 2.64 22.12
C ASN A 322 1.33 3.89 21.33
N THR A 323 0.56 4.78 21.94
CA THR A 323 0.05 6.02 21.33
C THR A 323 1.14 6.85 20.65
N GLN A 324 2.31 7.00 21.27
CA GLN A 324 3.41 7.77 20.67
C GLN A 324 4.01 7.05 19.46
N TYR A 325 4.09 5.71 19.52
CA TYR A 325 4.53 4.91 18.40
C TYR A 325 3.53 5.02 17.24
N TYR A 326 2.24 4.79 17.50
CA TYR A 326 1.16 4.88 16.53
C TYR A 326 1.09 6.25 15.84
N SER A 327 1.23 7.35 16.60
CA SER A 327 1.20 8.71 16.05
C SER A 327 2.27 8.95 14.98
N ASN A 328 3.46 8.37 15.16
CA ASN A 328 4.57 8.50 14.20
C ASN A 328 4.38 7.64 12.95
N ILE A 329 3.71 6.49 13.08
CA ILE A 329 3.55 5.51 11.99
C ILE A 329 2.23 5.65 11.22
N LYS A 330 1.19 6.27 11.80
CA LYS A 330 -0.16 6.25 11.22
C LYS A 330 -0.22 6.79 9.78
N ASN A 331 0.65 7.73 9.45
CA ASN A 331 0.69 8.39 8.14
C ASN A 331 1.36 7.52 7.07
N MET A 332 2.17 6.52 7.44
CA MET A 332 2.79 5.60 6.48
C MET A 332 1.89 4.40 6.11
N LEU A 333 0.77 4.24 6.83
CA LEU A 333 -0.19 3.14 6.65
C LEU A 333 -1.36 3.61 5.78
N ALA A 334 -1.74 2.80 4.79
CA ALA A 334 -2.96 2.99 4.02
C ALA A 334 -4.20 2.77 4.89
N ASP A 335 -5.23 3.60 4.69
CA ASP A 335 -6.56 3.45 5.34
C ASP A 335 -7.31 2.21 4.84
N ARG A 336 -6.94 1.75 3.65
CA ARG A 336 -7.46 0.54 3.03
C ARG A 336 -6.41 -0.49 2.82
#